data_AF-A0A950EGY5-F1
#
_entry.id   AF-A0A950EGY5-F1
#
_cell.length_a   1.000
_cell.length_b   1.000
_cell.length_c   1.000
_cell.angle_alpha   90.00
_cell.angle_beta   90.00
_cell.angle_gamma   90.00
#
_symmetry.space_group_name_H-M   'P 1'
#
loop_
_entity.id
_entity.type
_entity.pdbx_description
1 polymer ?
#
loop_
_entity_poly.entity_id
_entity_poly.type
_entity_poly.pdbx_seq_one_letter_code
_entity_poly.pdbx_strand_id
1 'polypeptide(L)' 'FDAGYILGLLEGLPEIECLKLASAIGASCVRAVGTTAGVFTRPEVDAFLRQHELSVEAL' A
#
# COMPACT_ATOMS: atom_id res chain seq x y z
N PHE A 1 2.09 -1.01 6.61
CA PHE A 1 0.67 -1.33 6.37
C PHE A 1 -0.20 -0.16 6.85
N ASP A 2 -0.25 0.09 8.17
CA ASP A 2 -1.11 1.11 8.78
C ASP A 2 -1.02 2.49 8.12
N ALA A 3 0.20 2.97 7.84
CA ALA A 3 0.40 4.24 7.15
C ALA A 3 -0.32 4.32 5.78
N GLY A 4 -0.32 3.22 5.01
CA GLY A 4 -1.03 3.15 3.73
C GLY A 4 -2.54 3.10 3.91
N TYR A 5 -3.04 2.40 4.94
CA TYR A 5 -4.49 2.36 5.22
C TYR A 5 -5.00 3.73 5.66
N ILE A 6 -4.31 4.39 6.59
CA ILE A 6 -4.63 5.73 7.07
C ILE A 6 -4.59 6.74 5.91
N LEU A 7 -3.59 6.65 5.03
CA LEU A 7 -3.54 7.49 3.84
C LEU A 7 -4.77 7.29 2.95
N GLY A 8 -5.17 6.04 2.69
CA GLY A 8 -6.38 5.75 1.91
C GLY A 8 -7.64 6.33 2.54
N LEU A 9 -7.77 6.28 3.86
CA LEU A 9 -8.89 6.92 4.58
C LEU A 9 -8.87 8.45 4.42
N LEU A 10 -7.71 9.08 4.56
CA LEU A 10 -7.56 10.52 4.38
C LEU A 10 -7.87 10.98 2.95
N GLU A 11 -7.62 10.11 1.96
CA GLU A 11 -7.96 10.33 0.55
C GLU A 11 -9.41 9.97 0.21
N GLY A 12 -10.20 9.47 1.16
CA GLY A 12 -11.60 9.09 0.95
C GLY A 12 -11.76 7.87 0.04
N LEU A 13 -10.77 6.98 -0.01
CA LEU A 13 -10.83 5.77 -0.82
C LEU A 13 -11.84 4.76 -0.26
N PRO A 14 -12.47 3.95 -1.13
CA PRO A 14 -13.23 2.79 -0.69
C PRO A 14 -12.36 1.82 0.11
N GLU A 15 -12.97 1.09 1.06
CA GLU A 15 -12.27 0.17 1.97
C GLU A 15 -11.33 -0.81 1.24
N ILE A 16 -11.78 -1.42 0.14
CA ILE A 16 -10.96 -2.35 -0.66
C ILE A 16 -9.72 -1.65 -1.22
N GLU A 17 -9.84 -0.39 -1.67
CA GLU A 17 -8.71 0.37 -2.19
C GLU A 17 -7.76 0.83 -1.06
N CYS A 18 -8.30 1.13 0.13
CA CYS A 18 -7.48 1.33 1.33
C CYS A 18 -6.65 0.08 1.66
N LEU A 19 -7.25 -1.11 1.60
CA LEU A 19 -6.57 -2.39 1.87
C LEU A 19 -5.48 -2.69 0.83
N LYS A 20 -5.73 -2.40 -0.45
CA LYS A 20 -4.72 -2.54 -1.51
C LYS A 20 -3.54 -1.59 -1.29
N LEU A 21 -3.81 -0.32 -1.00
CA LEU A 21 -2.77 0.67 -0.70
C LEU A 21 -1.97 0.28 0.55
N ALA A 22 -2.65 -0.12 1.62
CA ALA A 22 -2.02 -0.59 2.86
C ALA A 22 -1.10 -1.79 2.63
N SER A 23 -1.56 -2.75 1.83
CA SER A 23 -0.81 -3.94 1.45
C SER A 23 0.43 -3.60 0.62
N ALA A 24 0.29 -2.72 -0.38
CA ALA A 24 1.42 -2.28 -1.20
C ALA A 24 2.48 -1.51 -0.39
N ILE A 25 2.06 -0.59 0.49
CA ILE A 25 2.97 0.12 1.41
C ILE A 25 3.62 -0.86 2.39
N GLY A 26 2.86 -1.82 2.94
CA GLY A 26 3.40 -2.86 3.82
C GLY A 26 4.47 -3.71 3.14
N ALA A 27 4.22 -4.14 1.90
CA ALA A 27 5.17 -4.91 1.10
C ALA A 27 6.44 -4.10 0.76
N SER A 28 6.33 -2.77 0.60
CA SER A 28 7.49 -1.92 0.29
C SER A 28 8.52 -1.90 1.43
N CYS A 29 8.08 -1.94 2.69
CA CYS A 29 8.96 -1.87 3.85
C CYS A 29 10.02 -2.97 3.92
N VAL A 30 9.78 -4.14 3.30
CA VAL A 30 10.71 -5.28 3.34
C VAL A 30 11.67 -5.34 2.15
N ARG A 31 11.66 -4.32 1.27
CA ARG A 31 12.54 -4.26 0.09
C ARG A 31 13.96 -3.77 0.39
N ALA A 32 14.21 -3.22 1.58
CA ALA A 32 15.53 -2.77 2.03
C ALA A 32 15.67 -2.93 3.55
N VAL A 33 16.91 -3.04 4.04
CA VAL A 33 17.18 -3.08 5.48
C VAL A 33 16.86 -1.74 6.13
N GLY A 34 16.08 -1.77 7.21
CA GLY A 34 15.60 -0.59 7.93
C GLY A 34 14.08 -0.58 8.04
N THR A 35 13.52 0.40 8.75
CA THR A 35 12.06 0.49 8.96
C THR A 35 11.35 1.19 7.80
N THR A 36 11.96 2.24 7.24
CA THR A 36 11.35 3.09 6.20
C THR A 36 12.15 3.17 4.90
N ALA A 37 13.35 2.57 4.86
CA ALA A 37 14.26 2.69 3.73
C ALA A 37 13.70 2.13 2.41
N GLY A 38 12.80 1.13 2.49
CA GLY A 38 12.12 0.55 1.34
C GLY A 38 10.74 1.14 1.04
N VAL A 39 10.25 2.09 1.86
CA VAL A 39 8.89 2.62 1.72
C VAL A 39 8.73 3.33 0.38
N PHE A 40 7.70 2.96 -0.37
CA PHE A 40 7.40 3.60 -1.65
C PHE A 40 7.03 5.06 -1.50
N THR A 41 7.53 5.86 -2.45
CA THR A 41 6.96 7.16 -2.81
C THR A 41 5.60 6.98 -3.48
N ARG A 42 4.83 8.08 -3.61
CA ARG A 42 3.52 8.03 -4.27
C ARG A 42 3.59 7.47 -5.70
N PRO A 43 4.48 7.93 -6.59
CA PRO A 43 4.58 7.36 -7.94
C PRO A 43 4.94 5.87 -7.96
N GLU A 44 5.76 5.41 -7.01
CA GLU A 44 6.16 4.00 -6.94
C GLU A 44 5.02 3.09 -6.50
N VAL A 45 4.21 3.50 -5.50
CA VAL A 45 3.05 2.70 -5.10
C VAL A 45 1.98 2.69 -6.18
N ASP A 46 1.78 3.81 -6.87
CA ASP A 46 0.85 3.87 -8.02
C ASP A 46 1.32 2.95 -9.16
N ALA A 47 2.63 2.88 -9.42
CA ALA A 47 3.20 1.96 -10.40
C ALA A 47 3.06 0.50 -9.97
N PHE A 48 3.32 0.21 -8.70
CA PHE A 48 3.16 -1.13 -8.12
C PHE A 48 1.71 -1.63 -8.25
N LEU A 49 0.73 -0.80 -7.86
CA LEU A 49 -0.70 -1.15 -7.94
C LEU A 49 -1.20 -1.33 -9.37
N ARG A 50 -0.58 -0.67 -10.37
CA ARG A 50 -0.89 -0.92 -11.79
C ARG A 50 -0.30 -2.22 -12.32
N GLN A 51 0.82 -2.68 -11.77
CA GLN A 51 1.55 -3.86 -12.26
C GLN A 51 1.15 -5.15 -11.53
N HIS A 52 0.60 -5.04 -10.33
CA HIS A 52 0.24 -6.17 -9.49
C HIS A 52 -1.26 -6.13 -9.16
N GLU A 53 -1.97 -7.16 -9.59
CA GLU A 53 -3.35 -7.38 -9.16
C GLU A 53 -3.35 -7.92 -7.72
N LEU A 54 -3.99 -7.17 -6.82
CA LEU A 54 -4.14 -7.55 -5.41
C LEU A 54 -5.58 -7.99 -5.15
N SER A 55 -5.77 -9.27 -4.86
CA SER A 55 -7.06 -9.82 -4.42
C SER A 55 -7.29 -9.54 -2.93
N VAL A 56 -8.51 -9.16 -2.60
CA VAL A 56 -8.98 -8.95 -1.21
C VAL A 56 -10.22 -9.79 -1.02
N GLU A 57 -10.20 -10.64 0.01
CA GLU A 57 -11.28 -11.57 0.34
C GLU A 57 -11.90 -11.17 1.68
N ALA A 58 -13.23 -11.22 1.75
CA ALA A 58 -13.93 -11.11 3.02
C ALA A 58 -13.82 -12.43 3.79
N LEU A 59 -13.62 -12.32 5.11
CA LEU A 59 -13.54 -13.46 6.04
C LEU A 59 -14.92 -13.97 6.47
#